data_AF-A0A7W0RR38-F1
#
_entry.id   AF-A0A7W0RR38-F1
#
_cell.length_a   1.000
_cell.length_b   1.000
_cell.length_c   1.000
_cell.angle_alpha   90.00
_cell.angle_beta   90.00
_cell.angle_gamma   90.00
#
_symmetry.space_group_name_H-M   'P 1'
#
loop_
_entity.id
_entity.type
_entity.pdbx_description
1 polymer ?
#
loop_
_entity_poly.entity_id
_entity_poly.type
_entity_poly.pdbx_seq_one_letter_code
_entity_poly.pdbx_strand_id
1 'polypeptide(L)'
;MKEGDGIVVPMPQADGVVKHRPAIILREMPPFRDVLVCGVSTQLRQAPRDFDEVISPNDADFVASGLKAESLIRIGFLVVAPRAKIVGVL
;
A
#
# COMPACT_ATOMS: atom_id res chain seq x y z
N MET A 1 9.59 9.96 3.34
CA MET A 1 9.53 8.68 2.63
C MET A 1 10.46 7.69 3.30
N LYS A 2 9.93 6.97 4.29
CA LYS A 2 10.57 5.91 5.09
C LYS A 2 9.60 4.72 5.21
N GLU A 3 10.05 3.65 5.83
CA GLU A 3 9.19 2.50 6.18
C GLU A 3 8.00 2.98 7.03
N GLY A 4 6.81 2.46 6.72
CA GLY A 4 5.54 2.87 7.31
C GLY A 4 4.85 4.05 6.61
N ASP A 5 5.53 4.80 5.74
CA ASP A 5 4.89 5.90 5.02
C ASP A 5 3.88 5.36 3.97
N GLY A 6 2.69 5.97 3.93
CA GLY A 6 1.68 5.77 2.90
C GLY A 6 2.00 6.56 1.63
N ILE A 7 1.93 5.91 0.49
CA ILE A 7 2.38 6.44 -0.80
C ILE A 7 1.42 6.09 -1.93
N VAL A 8 1.60 6.75 -3.09
CA VAL A 8 0.97 6.34 -4.35
C VAL A 8 2.04 5.92 -5.35
N VAL A 9 1.92 4.71 -5.89
CA VAL A 9 2.92 4.08 -6.77
C VAL A 9 2.24 3.21 -7.83
N PRO A 10 2.81 3.07 -9.05
CA PRO A 10 2.30 2.12 -10.04
C PRO A 10 2.47 0.68 -9.54
N MET A 11 1.37 -0.07 -9.48
CA MET A 11 1.36 -1.48 -9.11
C MET A 11 0.67 -2.32 -10.20
N PRO A 12 1.28 -3.42 -10.65
CA PRO A 12 0.67 -4.35 -11.60
C PRO A 12 -0.48 -5.11 -10.94
N GLN A 13 -1.55 -5.34 -11.68
CA GLN A 13 -2.65 -6.20 -11.27
C GLN A 13 -2.53 -7.60 -11.90
N ALA A 14 -3.35 -8.56 -11.44
CA ALA A 14 -3.34 -9.93 -11.95
C ALA A 14 -3.67 -10.04 -13.46
N ASP A 15 -4.38 -9.04 -14.01
CA ASP A 15 -4.69 -8.92 -15.43
C ASP A 15 -3.55 -8.25 -16.26
N GLY A 16 -2.42 -7.93 -15.62
CA GLY A 16 -1.28 -7.25 -16.24
C GLY A 16 -1.42 -5.72 -16.34
N VAL A 17 -2.57 -5.14 -15.95
CA VAL A 17 -2.77 -3.69 -16.00
C VAL A 17 -2.03 -3.04 -14.84
N VAL A 18 -1.24 -2.01 -15.13
CA VAL A 18 -0.55 -1.21 -14.12
C VAL A 18 -1.41 0.01 -13.76
N LYS A 19 -1.69 0.21 -12.48
CA LYS A 19 -2.43 1.37 -11.97
C LYS A 19 -1.69 2.01 -10.80
N HIS A 20 -1.84 3.33 -10.67
CA HIS A 20 -1.40 4.03 -9.47
C HIS A 20 -2.33 3.66 -8.31
N ARG A 21 -1.75 3.10 -7.25
CA ARG A 21 -2.48 2.61 -6.08
C ARG A 21 -1.85 3.18 -4.80
N PRO A 22 -2.67 3.45 -3.77
CA PRO A 22 -2.18 3.58 -2.41
C PRO A 22 -1.39 2.33 -1.99
N ALA A 23 -0.26 2.53 -1.32
CA ALA A 23 0.57 1.46 -0.78
C ALA A 23 1.35 1.94 0.46
N ILE A 24 1.85 1.02 1.26
CA ILE A 24 2.71 1.29 2.42
C ILE A 24 4.13 0.83 2.08
N ILE A 25 5.15 1.65 2.37
CA ILE A 25 6.55 1.22 2.28
C ILE A 25 6.85 0.24 3.40
N LEU A 26 7.21 -0.99 3.07
CA LEU A 26 7.65 -2.00 4.03
C LEU A 26 9.16 -1.95 4.26
N ARG A 27 9.94 -1.79 3.18
CA ARG A 27 11.39 -1.88 3.22
C ARG A 27 12.04 -1.21 2.01
N GLU A 28 13.13 -0.50 2.23
CA GLU A 28 14.06 -0.14 1.16
C GLU A 28 14.97 -1.34 0.85
N MET A 29 15.01 -1.75 -0.41
CA MET A 29 15.75 -2.92 -0.89
C MET A 29 17.18 -2.55 -1.30
N PRO A 30 18.21 -3.09 -0.64
CA PRO A 30 19.60 -2.92 -1.08
C PRO A 30 19.88 -3.74 -2.36
N PRO A 31 20.86 -3.33 -3.19
CA PRO A 31 21.63 -2.08 -3.11
C PRO A 31 20.95 -0.90 -3.83
N PHE A 32 19.93 -1.16 -4.65
CA PHE A 32 19.38 -0.19 -5.61
C PHE A 32 18.45 0.85 -4.97
N ARG A 33 18.05 0.63 -3.70
CA ARG A 33 17.15 1.51 -2.95
C ARG A 33 15.75 1.63 -3.57
N ASP A 34 15.35 0.59 -4.28
CA ASP A 34 13.95 0.37 -4.63
C ASP A 34 13.15 0.08 -3.36
N VAL A 35 11.83 0.24 -3.41
CA VAL A 35 10.98 0.05 -2.24
C VAL A 35 10.10 -1.17 -2.41
N LEU A 36 10.15 -2.09 -1.44
CA LEU A 36 9.12 -3.09 -1.25
C LEU A 36 7.90 -2.39 -0.63
N VAL A 37 6.76 -2.52 -1.30
CA VAL A 37 5.51 -1.87 -0.90
C VAL A 37 4.38 -2.89 -0.79
N CYS A 38 3.42 -2.60 0.08
CA CYS A 38 2.20 -3.37 0.28
C CYS A 38 0.98 -2.56 -0.15
N GLY A 39 0.18 -3.08 -1.08
CA GLY A 39 -0.97 -2.36 -1.63
C GLY A 39 -2.09 -2.14 -0.62
N VAL A 40 -2.71 -0.96 -0.67
CA VAL A 40 -3.88 -0.61 0.15
C VAL A 40 -5.11 -0.46 -0.75
N SER A 41 -6.25 -0.99 -0.32
CA SER A 41 -7.50 -0.96 -1.09
C SER A 41 -8.70 -0.64 -0.23
N THR A 42 -9.62 0.17 -0.74
CA THR A 42 -10.96 0.36 -0.15
C THR A 42 -11.93 -0.78 -0.48
N GLN A 43 -11.50 -1.77 -1.27
CA GLN A 43 -12.32 -2.93 -1.61
C GLN A 43 -12.17 -4.01 -0.55
N LEU A 44 -13.06 -3.96 0.45
CA LEU A 44 -13.12 -4.92 1.56
C LEU A 44 -13.85 -6.22 1.19
N ARG A 45 -14.57 -6.22 0.06
CA ARG A 45 -15.28 -7.40 -0.43
C ARG A 45 -14.26 -8.46 -0.79
N GLN A 46 -14.43 -9.67 -0.25
CA GLN A 46 -13.50 -10.80 -0.39
C GLN A 46 -12.18 -10.66 0.38
N ALA A 47 -12.11 -9.78 1.38
CA ALA A 47 -10.99 -9.79 2.31
C ALA A 47 -10.90 -11.19 2.97
N PRO A 48 -9.80 -11.93 2.79
CA PRO A 48 -9.61 -13.21 3.45
C PRO A 48 -9.57 -12.99 4.96
N ARG A 49 -10.34 -13.81 5.69
CA ARG A 49 -10.37 -13.75 7.15
C ARG A 49 -8.97 -14.04 7.70
N ASP A 50 -8.51 -13.21 8.65
CA ASP A 50 -7.26 -13.39 9.38
C ASP A 50 -5.99 -13.40 8.49
N PHE A 51 -6.03 -12.74 7.33
CA PHE A 51 -4.87 -12.63 6.43
C PHE A 51 -4.54 -11.19 6.05
N ASP A 52 -5.51 -10.42 5.56
CA ASP A 52 -5.30 -8.99 5.29
C ASP A 52 -5.67 -8.16 6.53
N GLU A 53 -5.03 -7.00 6.71
CA GLU A 53 -5.28 -6.11 7.86
C GLU A 53 -6.27 -5.01 7.48
N VAL A 54 -7.39 -4.91 8.20
CA VAL A 54 -8.39 -3.86 8.00
C VAL A 54 -7.96 -2.61 8.75
N ILE A 55 -7.94 -1.47 8.06
CA ILE A 55 -7.76 -0.15 8.66
C ILE A 55 -9.15 0.49 8.79
N SER A 56 -9.63 0.59 10.02
CA SER A 56 -10.93 1.14 10.37
C SER A 56 -10.85 2.66 10.62
N PRO A 57 -11.89 3.44 10.26
CA PRO A 57 -12.00 4.83 10.68
C PRO A 57 -11.99 5.06 12.20
N ASN A 58 -12.19 3.99 12.99
CA ASN A 58 -12.13 4.02 14.46
C ASN A 58 -10.73 3.79 15.03
N ASP A 59 -9.73 3.45 14.19
CA ASP A 59 -8.36 3.24 14.65
C ASP A 59 -7.71 4.56 15.04
N ALA A 60 -6.95 4.56 16.13
CA ALA A 60 -6.40 5.77 16.73
C ALA A 60 -5.46 6.55 15.78
N ASP A 61 -4.85 5.85 14.83
CA ASP A 61 -3.92 6.38 13.82
C ASP A 61 -4.55 6.55 12.43
N PHE A 62 -5.85 6.23 12.25
CA PHE A 62 -6.53 6.35 10.95
C PHE A 62 -6.40 7.77 10.36
N VAL A 63 -6.64 8.80 11.18
CA VAL A 63 -6.55 10.20 10.76
C VAL A 63 -5.14 10.55 10.28
N ALA A 64 -4.10 10.00 10.91
CA ALA A 64 -2.71 10.26 10.55
C ALA A 64 -2.27 9.50 9.28
N SER A 65 -3.03 8.49 8.85
CA SER A 65 -2.71 7.68 7.65
C SER A 65 -2.93 8.39 6.32
N GLY A 66 -3.71 9.48 6.28
CA GLY A 66 -4.14 10.15 5.05
C GLY A 66 -5.24 9.42 4.26
N LEU A 67 -5.66 8.23 4.72
CA LEU A 67 -6.75 7.48 4.10
C LEU A 67 -8.10 8.19 4.29
N LYS A 68 -8.94 8.14 3.26
CA LYS A 68 -10.24 8.84 3.23
C LYS A 68 -11.42 7.94 3.59
N ALA A 69 -11.21 6.63 3.65
CA ALA A 69 -12.24 5.63 3.91
C ALA A 69 -11.60 4.38 4.50
N GLU A 70 -12.44 3.55 5.13
CA GLU A 70 -12.07 2.20 5.56
C GLU A 70 -11.36 1.45 4.43
N SER A 71 -10.23 0.84 4.76
CA SER A 71 -9.30 0.29 3.79
C SER A 71 -8.72 -1.03 4.29
N LEU A 72 -8.02 -1.73 3.41
CA LEU A 72 -7.40 -3.02 3.65
C LEU A 72 -5.95 -2.97 3.20
N ILE A 73 -5.02 -3.30 4.09
CA ILE A 73 -3.62 -3.58 3.75
C ILE A 73 -3.59 -5.01 3.20
N ARG A 74 -3.27 -5.14 1.92
CA ARG A 74 -3.35 -6.42 1.21
C ARG A 74 -2.01 -7.14 1.25
N ILE A 75 -1.81 -8.02 2.23
CA ILE A 75 -0.55 -8.76 2.43
C ILE A 75 -0.18 -9.58 1.20
N GLY A 76 -1.18 -10.07 0.45
CA GLY A 76 -0.98 -10.77 -0.82
C GLY A 76 -0.61 -9.88 -2.02
N PHE A 77 -0.56 -8.55 -1.86
CA PHE A 77 -0.31 -7.60 -2.93
C PHE A 77 0.98 -6.79 -2.70
N LEU A 78 2.10 -7.48 -2.83
CA LEU A 78 3.45 -6.94 -2.66
C LEU A 78 4.12 -6.64 -3.99
N VAL A 79 4.81 -5.50 -4.08
CA VAL A 79 5.55 -5.08 -5.28
C VAL A 79 6.86 -4.45 -4.85
N VAL A 80 7.94 -4.75 -5.56
CA VAL A 80 9.16 -3.93 -5.51
C VAL A 80 9.05 -2.88 -6.62
N ALA A 81 9.04 -1.61 -6.24
CA ALA A 81 8.88 -0.50 -7.17
C ALA A 81 10.09 0.44 -7.10
N PRO A 82 10.54 1.00 -8.24
CA PRO A 82 11.56 2.02 -8.22
C PRO A 82 11.08 3.25 -7.45
N ARG A 83 11.92 3.77 -6.54
CA ARG A 83 11.55 4.93 -5.72
C ARG A 83 11.17 6.15 -6.55
N ALA A 84 11.79 6.31 -7.72
CA ALA A 84 11.49 7.38 -8.67
C ALA A 84 10.09 7.28 -9.33
N LYS A 85 9.38 6.15 -9.18
CA LYS A 85 8.02 5.96 -9.71
C LYS A 85 6.94 6.31 -8.69
N ILE A 86 7.31 6.68 -7.48
CA ILE A 86 6.37 7.16 -6.47
C ILE A 86 5.88 8.54 -6.90
N VAL A 87 4.58 8.70 -6.99
CA VAL A 87 3.94 9.92 -7.51
C VAL A 87 3.35 10.81 -6.42
N GLY A 88 3.32 10.34 -5.17
CA GLY A 88 2.84 11.11 -4.03
C GLY A 88 2.91 10.35 -2.70
N VAL A 89 2.68 11.10 -1.62
CA VAL A 89 2.40 10.58 -0.28
C VAL A 89 0.89 10.70 -0.02
N LEU A 90 0.35 9.84 0.84
CA LEU A 90 -1.05 9.92 1.26
C LEU A 90 -1.31 11.14 2.16
#